data_AF-A0A0K0DJM9-F1
#
_entry.id   AF-A0A0K0DJM9-F1
#
_cell.length_a   1.000
_cell.length_b   1.000
_cell.length_c   1.000
_cell.angle_alpha   90.00
_cell.angle_beta   90.00
_cell.angle_gamma   90.00
#
_symmetry.space_group_name_H-M   'P 1'
#
loop_
_entity.id
_entity.type
_entity.pdbx_description
1 polymer ?
#
loop_
_entity_poly.entity_id
_entity_poly.type
_entity_poly.pdbx_seq_one_letter_code
_entity_poly.pdbx_strand_id
1 'polypeptide(L)'
;LLPGPHHHGNLTYKDKTVLITGASSGLGRALAFELYKRGAKIIATARSIDKLKELCEDMKRSFDGNPHEPAYSYLDVCEPMDVELLKNYAIDGKTIHVLINNAGLSMRGSIADTPIDIYKQLMDVNFFGHIVITQKLMDAIPDDGCIIATSSVQGKLSIPYRSAYGASKHAFQAFFDALRCEARPNLHILTVSAGYMNTGFGSRALNVEGHRVEKDDVNQLKV
;
A
#
# COMPACT_ATOMS: atom_id res chain seq x y z
N LEU A 1 -0.72 -7.22 31.19
CA LEU A 1 0.38 -8.05 30.66
C LEU A 1 0.30 -7.96 29.15
N LEU A 2 1.16 -7.16 28.52
CA LEU A 2 1.28 -7.15 27.06
C LEU A 2 1.82 -8.54 26.66
N PRO A 3 1.11 -9.33 25.86
CA PRO A 3 1.65 -10.61 25.39
C PRO A 3 2.95 -10.32 24.64
N GLY A 4 4.04 -10.98 25.05
CA GLY A 4 5.32 -10.89 24.36
C GLY A 4 5.23 -11.44 22.93
N PRO A 5 6.32 -11.39 22.14
CA PRO A 5 6.34 -11.91 20.79
C PRO A 5 6.20 -13.43 20.84
N HIS A 6 4.96 -13.90 20.79
CA HIS A 6 4.68 -15.28 20.46
C HIS A 6 5.25 -15.51 19.06
N HIS A 7 6.07 -16.54 18.92
CA HIS A 7 6.54 -16.98 17.60
C HIS A 7 5.31 -17.48 16.84
N HIS A 8 4.69 -16.57 16.10
CA HIS A 8 3.68 -16.94 15.12
C HIS A 8 4.37 -17.84 14.09
N GLY A 9 3.69 -18.91 13.66
CA GLY A 9 4.23 -19.84 12.66
C GLY A 9 4.67 -19.11 11.39
N ASN A 10 5.52 -19.76 10.58
CA ASN A 10 5.96 -19.19 9.31
C ASN A 10 4.76 -18.74 8.47
N LEU A 11 4.63 -17.44 8.20
CA LEU A 11 3.62 -16.91 7.28
C LEU A 11 3.85 -17.54 5.90
N THR A 12 2.94 -18.42 5.49
CA THR A 12 2.88 -18.93 4.12
C THR A 12 1.99 -18.03 3.29
N TYR A 13 2.46 -17.67 2.09
CA TYR A 13 1.70 -16.87 1.12
C TYR A 13 1.03 -17.74 0.05
N LYS A 14 1.43 -19.02 -0.02
CA LYS A 14 0.88 -19.96 -0.98
C LYS A 14 -0.60 -20.20 -0.67
N ASP A 15 -1.43 -20.15 -1.71
CA ASP A 15 -2.88 -20.33 -1.61
C ASP A 15 -3.56 -19.29 -0.70
N LYS A 16 -2.93 -18.12 -0.55
CA LYS A 16 -3.48 -16.96 0.17
C LYS A 16 -3.86 -15.87 -0.81
N THR A 17 -4.99 -15.21 -0.52
CA THR A 17 -5.43 -14.02 -1.28
C THR A 17 -4.78 -12.77 -0.71
N VAL A 18 -4.05 -12.04 -1.56
CA VAL A 18 -3.35 -10.80 -1.22
C VAL A 18 -3.97 -9.65 -2.02
N LEU A 19 -4.53 -8.67 -1.33
CA LEU A 19 -5.00 -7.42 -1.93
C LEU A 19 -3.93 -6.33 -1.79
N ILE A 20 -3.55 -5.69 -2.90
CA ILE A 20 -2.50 -4.66 -2.92
C ILE A 20 -3.05 -3.37 -3.52
N THR A 21 -3.02 -2.27 -2.75
CA THR A 21 -3.37 -0.94 -3.24
C THR A 21 -2.16 -0.24 -3.88
N GLY A 22 -2.38 0.49 -4.97
CA GLY A 22 -1.30 1.15 -5.69
C GLY A 22 -0.34 0.18 -6.39
N ALA A 23 -0.85 -0.92 -6.93
CA ALA A 23 -0.06 -2.00 -7.52
C ALA A 23 0.45 -1.72 -8.95
N SER A 24 -0.02 -0.65 -9.62
CA SER A 24 0.29 -0.39 -11.03
C SER A 24 1.75 0.02 -11.32
N SER A 25 2.56 0.32 -10.29
CA SER A 25 3.96 0.70 -10.46
C SER A 25 4.78 0.54 -9.17
N GLY A 26 6.10 0.68 -9.28
CA GLY A 26 7.00 0.79 -8.13
C GLY A 26 6.93 -0.41 -7.19
N LEU A 27 6.96 -0.14 -5.88
CA LEU A 27 6.96 -1.18 -4.85
C LEU A 27 5.73 -2.08 -4.92
N GLY A 28 4.53 -1.53 -5.11
CA GLY A 28 3.31 -2.33 -5.21
C GLY A 28 3.34 -3.33 -6.37
N ARG A 29 3.87 -2.91 -7.53
CA ARG A 29 4.08 -3.81 -8.68
C ARG A 29 5.08 -4.91 -8.35
N ALA A 30 6.22 -4.56 -7.75
CA ALA A 30 7.25 -5.52 -7.38
C ALA A 30 6.74 -6.55 -6.35
N LEU A 31 5.98 -6.10 -5.34
CA LEU A 31 5.35 -6.97 -4.36
C LEU A 31 4.35 -7.93 -5.00
N ALA A 32 3.53 -7.44 -5.93
CA ALA A 32 2.59 -8.29 -6.68
C ALA A 32 3.33 -9.43 -7.40
N PHE A 33 4.39 -9.12 -8.15
CA PHE A 33 5.20 -10.15 -8.82
C PHE A 33 5.80 -11.17 -7.86
N GLU A 34 6.44 -10.71 -6.79
CA GLU A 34 7.15 -11.59 -5.86
C GLU A 34 6.19 -12.51 -5.11
N LEU A 35 5.04 -11.97 -4.68
CA LEU A 35 4.01 -12.76 -3.99
C LEU A 35 3.30 -13.73 -4.96
N TYR A 36 3.07 -13.31 -6.20
CA TYR A 36 2.53 -14.19 -7.24
C TYR A 36 3.45 -15.39 -7.51
N LYS A 37 4.77 -15.16 -7.64
CA LYS A 37 5.75 -16.25 -7.79
C LYS A 37 5.77 -17.23 -6.62
N ARG A 38 5.37 -16.79 -5.44
CA ARG A 38 5.27 -17.61 -4.22
C ARG A 38 3.92 -18.32 -4.08
N GLY A 39 3.07 -18.29 -5.12
CA GLY A 39 1.80 -19.01 -5.18
C GLY A 39 0.63 -18.30 -4.49
N ALA A 40 0.72 -16.98 -4.28
CA ALA A 40 -0.39 -16.19 -3.79
C ALA A 40 -1.38 -15.83 -4.92
N LYS A 41 -2.67 -15.73 -4.59
CA LYS A 41 -3.64 -15.07 -5.46
C LYS A 41 -3.56 -13.57 -5.26
N ILE A 42 -3.19 -12.83 -6.31
CA ILE A 42 -3.06 -11.37 -6.24
C ILE A 42 -4.35 -10.71 -6.70
N ILE A 43 -4.83 -9.74 -5.91
CA ILE A 43 -5.82 -8.74 -6.32
C ILE A 43 -5.09 -7.40 -6.36
N ALA A 44 -4.81 -6.91 -7.56
CA ALA A 44 -4.05 -5.68 -7.79
C ALA A 44 -4.98 -4.50 -8.03
N THR A 45 -4.83 -3.40 -7.27
CA THR A 45 -5.66 -2.21 -7.48
C THR A 45 -4.85 -0.94 -7.67
N ALA A 46 -5.38 -0.06 -8.51
CA ALA A 46 -4.85 1.27 -8.81
C ALA A 46 -5.84 2.03 -9.70
N ARG A 47 -5.55 3.31 -9.95
CA ARG A 47 -6.34 4.15 -10.86
C ARG A 47 -6.14 3.83 -12.35
N SER A 48 -5.01 3.23 -12.73
CA SER A 48 -4.68 2.93 -14.12
C SER A 48 -4.95 1.46 -14.43
N ILE A 49 -6.11 1.16 -15.00
CA ILE A 49 -6.51 -0.21 -15.36
C ILE A 49 -5.55 -0.84 -16.38
N ASP A 50 -5.09 -0.08 -17.37
CA ASP A 50 -4.21 -0.63 -18.41
C ASP A 50 -2.88 -1.15 -17.84
N LYS A 51 -2.29 -0.42 -16.88
CA LYS A 51 -1.09 -0.88 -16.17
C LYS A 51 -1.34 -2.09 -15.27
N LEU A 52 -2.55 -2.25 -14.74
CA LEU A 52 -2.91 -3.42 -13.96
C LEU A 52 -3.14 -4.65 -14.85
N LYS A 53 -3.76 -4.47 -16.02
CA LYS A 53 -3.87 -5.51 -17.05
C LYS A 53 -2.48 -6.00 -17.46
N GLU A 54 -1.60 -5.06 -17.78
CA GLU A 54 -0.19 -5.34 -18.09
C GLU A 54 0.50 -6.09 -16.95
N LEU A 55 0.30 -5.68 -15.70
CA LEU A 55 0.81 -6.40 -14.52
C LEU A 55 0.35 -7.86 -14.48
N CYS A 56 -0.95 -8.11 -14.62
CA CYS A 56 -1.50 -9.46 -14.58
C CYS A 56 -0.95 -10.34 -15.70
N GLU A 57 -0.89 -9.82 -16.93
CA GLU A 57 -0.32 -10.57 -18.07
C GLU A 57 1.17 -10.86 -17.87
N ASP A 58 1.94 -9.89 -17.36
CA ASP A 58 3.36 -10.12 -17.13
C ASP A 58 3.62 -11.10 -15.98
N MET A 59 2.81 -11.10 -14.92
CA MET A 59 2.91 -12.08 -13.84
C MET A 59 2.70 -13.49 -14.37
N LYS A 60 1.65 -13.70 -15.17
CA LYS A 60 1.36 -14.99 -15.82
C LYS A 60 2.48 -15.44 -16.74
N ARG A 61 2.95 -14.54 -17.61
CA ARG A 61 4.07 -14.81 -18.53
C ARG A 61 5.37 -15.15 -17.80
N SER A 62 5.63 -14.49 -16.69
CA SER A 62 6.89 -14.64 -15.93
C SER A 62 6.92 -15.87 -15.04
N PHE A 63 5.76 -16.47 -14.73
CA PHE A 63 5.68 -17.62 -13.83
C PHE A 63 4.41 -18.45 -14.07
N ASP A 64 4.58 -19.60 -14.71
CA ASP A 64 3.50 -20.56 -15.04
C ASP A 64 3.17 -21.52 -13.87
N GLY A 65 3.91 -21.45 -12.76
CA GLY A 65 3.77 -22.37 -11.63
C GLY A 65 2.71 -21.98 -10.59
N ASN A 66 2.04 -20.83 -10.75
CA ASN A 66 1.01 -20.37 -9.82
C ASN A 66 -0.38 -20.73 -10.38
N PRO A 67 -1.19 -21.56 -9.71
CA PRO A 67 -2.51 -21.96 -10.20
C PRO A 67 -3.58 -20.86 -10.09
N HIS A 68 -3.27 -19.75 -9.40
CA HIS A 68 -4.25 -18.70 -9.12
C HIS A 68 -4.20 -17.58 -10.17
N GLU A 69 -5.29 -17.40 -10.93
CA GLU A 69 -5.41 -16.26 -11.84
C GLU A 69 -5.37 -14.93 -11.06
N PRO A 70 -4.45 -14.00 -11.40
CA PRO A 70 -4.39 -12.70 -10.76
C PRO A 70 -5.54 -11.81 -11.22
N ALA A 71 -6.21 -11.17 -10.27
CA ALA A 71 -7.28 -10.23 -10.55
C ALA A 71 -6.78 -8.78 -10.48
N TYR A 72 -7.47 -7.89 -11.18
CA TYR A 72 -7.26 -6.45 -11.05
C TYR A 72 -8.60 -5.72 -10.95
N SER A 73 -8.58 -4.57 -10.28
CA SER A 73 -9.73 -3.67 -10.21
C SER A 73 -9.29 -2.21 -10.09
N TYR A 74 -10.16 -1.31 -10.56
CA TYR A 74 -9.96 0.12 -10.35
C TYR A 74 -10.13 0.43 -8.86
N LEU A 75 -9.23 1.23 -8.31
CA LEU A 75 -9.41 1.83 -6.99
C LEU A 75 -8.70 3.18 -6.97
N ASP A 76 -9.47 4.24 -6.71
CA ASP A 76 -8.93 5.47 -6.15
C ASP A 76 -9.04 5.38 -4.63
N VAL A 77 -7.91 5.55 -3.95
CA VAL A 77 -7.89 5.48 -2.48
C VAL A 77 -8.54 6.70 -1.84
N CYS A 78 -8.66 7.82 -2.54
CA CYS A 78 -9.42 8.98 -2.05
C CYS A 78 -10.93 8.73 -2.07
N GLU A 79 -11.39 7.82 -2.93
CA GLU A 79 -12.81 7.49 -3.10
C GLU A 79 -12.99 5.95 -3.03
N PRO A 80 -12.74 5.30 -1.88
CA PRO A 80 -12.78 3.85 -1.74
C PRO A 80 -14.23 3.35 -1.60
N MET A 81 -15.09 3.77 -2.51
CA MET A 81 -16.43 3.22 -2.70
C MET A 81 -16.30 1.74 -3.10
N ASP A 82 -17.17 0.91 -2.55
CA ASP A 82 -17.29 -0.51 -2.91
C ASP A 82 -16.03 -1.37 -2.76
N VAL A 83 -15.03 -0.92 -2.00
CA VAL A 83 -13.79 -1.67 -1.75
C VAL A 83 -14.04 -3.07 -1.18
N GLU A 84 -15.15 -3.25 -0.45
CA GLU A 84 -15.60 -4.54 0.07
C GLU A 84 -15.93 -5.57 -1.03
N LEU A 85 -16.32 -5.13 -2.22
CA LEU A 85 -16.59 -6.01 -3.36
C LEU A 85 -15.32 -6.66 -3.90
N LEU A 86 -14.14 -6.11 -3.59
CA LEU A 86 -12.86 -6.71 -4.00
C LEU A 86 -12.67 -8.12 -3.43
N LYS A 87 -13.31 -8.45 -2.30
CA LYS A 87 -13.28 -9.80 -1.74
C LYS A 87 -13.88 -10.85 -2.68
N ASN A 88 -14.75 -10.46 -3.61
CA ASN A 88 -15.34 -11.36 -4.60
C ASN A 88 -14.28 -11.94 -5.55
N TYR A 89 -13.11 -11.28 -5.66
CA TYR A 89 -11.98 -11.81 -6.40
C TYR A 89 -11.11 -12.78 -5.59
N ALA A 90 -11.39 -13.00 -4.30
CA ALA A 90 -10.64 -13.96 -3.49
C ALA A 90 -10.76 -15.40 -4.02
N ILE A 91 -9.93 -16.31 -3.51
CA ILE A 91 -9.98 -17.74 -3.88
C ILE A 91 -11.36 -18.33 -3.57
N ASP A 92 -11.91 -18.00 -2.40
CA ASP A 92 -13.21 -18.43 -1.90
C ASP A 92 -14.32 -17.39 -2.13
N GLY A 93 -14.01 -16.28 -2.81
CA GLY A 93 -14.93 -15.16 -3.02
C GLY A 93 -15.22 -14.32 -1.76
N LYS A 94 -14.47 -14.49 -0.67
CA LYS A 94 -14.74 -13.79 0.60
C LYS A 94 -13.51 -13.32 1.37
N THR A 95 -12.42 -14.10 1.38
CA THR A 95 -11.35 -13.94 2.37
C THR A 95 -10.11 -13.25 1.77
N ILE A 96 -9.73 -12.12 2.35
CA ILE A 96 -8.50 -11.39 2.05
C ILE A 96 -7.51 -11.70 3.17
N HIS A 97 -6.58 -12.62 2.90
CA HIS A 97 -5.62 -13.07 3.90
C HIS A 97 -4.56 -12.00 4.19
N VAL A 98 -4.19 -11.22 3.19
CA VAL A 98 -3.22 -10.13 3.33
C VAL A 98 -3.75 -8.87 2.65
N LEU A 99 -3.84 -7.77 3.41
CA LEU A 99 -4.11 -6.44 2.89
C LEU A 99 -2.81 -5.62 2.90
N ILE A 100 -2.35 -5.19 1.73
CA ILE A 100 -1.18 -4.31 1.59
C ILE A 100 -1.66 -2.89 1.22
N ASN A 101 -1.66 -2.03 2.23
CA ASN A 101 -1.88 -0.59 2.12
C ASN A 101 -0.61 0.08 1.56
N ASN A 102 -0.50 0.16 0.23
CA ASN A 102 0.71 0.64 -0.45
C ASN A 102 0.52 1.91 -1.30
N ALA A 103 -0.70 2.26 -1.70
CA ALA A 103 -0.94 3.50 -2.42
C ALA A 103 -0.34 4.72 -1.69
N GLY A 104 0.09 5.71 -2.46
CA GLY A 104 0.68 6.89 -1.87
C GLY A 104 1.05 7.96 -2.88
N LEU A 105 1.26 9.16 -2.35
CA LEU A 105 1.65 10.36 -3.07
C LEU A 105 2.70 11.12 -2.27
N SER A 106 3.73 11.62 -2.95
CA SER A 106 4.73 12.51 -2.36
C SER A 106 4.51 13.95 -2.80
N MET A 107 5.16 14.89 -2.11
CA MET A 107 5.27 16.29 -2.52
C MET A 107 6.71 16.80 -2.38
N ARG A 108 7.03 17.91 -3.06
CA ARG A 108 8.26 18.71 -2.89
C ARG A 108 7.92 20.20 -2.95
N GLY A 109 8.29 20.95 -1.94
CA GLY A 109 7.88 22.35 -1.82
C GLY A 109 8.20 22.93 -0.45
N SER A 110 8.51 24.23 -0.40
CA SER A 110 8.79 24.92 0.86
C SER A 110 7.52 25.00 1.71
N ILE A 111 7.65 25.07 3.04
CA ILE A 111 6.48 25.23 3.91
C ILE A 111 5.76 26.54 3.63
N ALA A 112 6.51 27.62 3.33
CA ALA A 112 5.96 28.94 3.07
C ALA A 112 5.11 28.99 1.80
N ASP A 113 5.46 28.19 0.79
CA ASP A 113 4.84 28.25 -0.54
C ASP A 113 3.81 27.13 -0.77
N THR A 114 3.78 26.09 0.07
CA THR A 114 2.89 24.94 -0.14
C THR A 114 1.45 25.27 0.29
N PRO A 115 0.47 25.30 -0.63
CA PRO A 115 -0.92 25.60 -0.29
C PRO A 115 -1.56 24.50 0.55
N ILE A 116 -2.54 24.85 1.38
CA ILE A 116 -3.24 23.90 2.26
C ILE A 116 -3.91 22.75 1.49
N ASP A 117 -4.33 22.98 0.25
CA ASP A 117 -5.00 21.95 -0.55
C ASP A 117 -4.05 20.82 -0.96
N ILE A 118 -2.74 21.10 -1.12
CA ILE A 118 -1.72 20.06 -1.29
C ILE A 118 -1.60 19.19 -0.04
N TYR A 119 -1.68 19.80 1.15
CA TYR A 119 -1.69 19.03 2.40
C TYR A 119 -2.92 18.13 2.49
N LYS A 120 -4.11 18.67 2.21
CA LYS A 120 -5.36 17.89 2.20
C LYS A 120 -5.27 16.72 1.22
N GLN A 121 -4.83 16.98 -0.02
CA GLN A 121 -4.69 15.94 -1.03
C GLN A 121 -3.74 14.82 -0.58
N LEU A 122 -2.63 15.16 0.07
CA LEU A 122 -1.71 14.15 0.60
C LEU A 122 -2.31 13.39 1.79
N MET A 123 -3.09 14.03 2.64
CA MET A 123 -3.81 13.37 3.71
C MET A 123 -4.90 12.43 3.17
N ASP A 124 -5.66 12.84 2.16
CA ASP A 124 -6.69 12.02 1.53
C ASP A 124 -6.08 10.74 0.94
N VAL A 125 -4.99 10.88 0.19
CA VAL A 125 -4.30 9.74 -0.44
C VAL A 125 -3.56 8.88 0.57
N ASN A 126 -2.69 9.46 1.40
CA ASN A 126 -1.76 8.70 2.23
C ASN A 126 -2.36 8.25 3.56
N PHE A 127 -3.49 8.80 3.99
CA PHE A 127 -4.05 8.57 5.31
C PHE A 127 -5.53 8.17 5.27
N PHE A 128 -6.44 9.10 4.95
CA PHE A 128 -7.89 8.86 5.09
C PHE A 128 -8.36 7.68 4.25
N GLY A 129 -7.92 7.60 3.00
CA GLY A 129 -8.25 6.47 2.12
C GLY A 129 -7.90 5.12 2.71
N HIS A 130 -6.71 4.99 3.29
CA HIS A 130 -6.25 3.74 3.90
C HIS A 130 -6.99 3.36 5.17
N ILE A 131 -7.47 4.34 5.94
CA ILE A 131 -8.36 4.07 7.08
C ILE A 131 -9.64 3.42 6.59
N VAL A 132 -10.31 4.06 5.62
CA VAL A 132 -11.61 3.57 5.11
C VAL A 132 -11.46 2.19 4.48
N ILE A 133 -10.41 1.97 3.67
CA ILE A 133 -10.11 0.67 3.06
C ILE A 133 -9.91 -0.39 4.14
N THR A 134 -9.08 -0.10 5.15
CA THR A 134 -8.78 -1.04 6.22
C THR A 134 -10.04 -1.39 7.00
N GLN A 135 -10.81 -0.39 7.44
CA GLN A 135 -12.04 -0.57 8.19
C GLN A 135 -13.08 -1.39 7.41
N LYS A 136 -13.33 -1.08 6.14
CA LYS A 136 -14.31 -1.79 5.30
C LYS A 136 -13.91 -3.24 4.99
N LEU A 137 -12.62 -3.55 5.05
CA LEU A 137 -12.12 -4.90 4.77
C LEU A 137 -11.85 -5.72 6.02
N MET A 138 -12.02 -5.17 7.24
CA MET A 138 -11.74 -5.89 8.48
C MET A 138 -12.44 -7.25 8.55
N ASP A 139 -13.71 -7.33 8.16
CA ASP A 139 -14.50 -8.57 8.20
C ASP A 139 -14.07 -9.60 7.14
N ALA A 140 -13.38 -9.17 6.08
CA ALA A 140 -12.81 -10.04 5.07
C ALA A 140 -11.45 -10.60 5.48
N ILE A 141 -10.82 -10.05 6.53
CA ILE A 141 -9.50 -10.48 7.01
C ILE A 141 -9.68 -11.51 8.13
N PRO A 142 -9.15 -12.74 7.99
CA PRO A 142 -9.39 -13.85 8.92
C PRO A 142 -8.53 -13.77 10.19
N ASP A 143 -8.90 -14.55 11.22
CA ASP A 143 -8.16 -14.88 12.47
C ASP A 143 -6.63 -14.58 12.48
N ASP A 144 -5.98 -15.18 11.51
CA ASP A 144 -4.55 -15.26 11.34
C ASP A 144 -4.03 -14.45 10.13
N GLY A 145 -4.86 -13.52 9.65
CA GLY A 145 -4.58 -12.65 8.52
C GLY A 145 -3.50 -11.60 8.82
N CYS A 146 -3.18 -10.79 7.81
CA CYS A 146 -2.13 -9.79 7.91
C CYS A 146 -2.51 -8.47 7.23
N ILE A 147 -2.24 -7.36 7.89
CA ILE A 147 -2.31 -6.01 7.33
C ILE A 147 -0.90 -5.44 7.28
N ILE A 148 -0.47 -5.08 6.08
CA ILE A 148 0.83 -4.44 5.84
C ILE A 148 0.58 -2.99 5.43
N ALA A 149 1.19 -2.07 6.17
CA ALA A 149 1.07 -0.64 5.97
C ALA A 149 2.40 -0.07 5.47
N THR A 150 2.45 0.31 4.19
CA THR A 150 3.66 0.91 3.59
C THR A 150 3.77 2.39 3.98
N SER A 151 4.47 2.62 5.07
CA SER A 151 4.86 3.95 5.54
C SER A 151 6.18 4.40 4.87
N SER A 152 6.85 5.37 5.48
CA SER A 152 8.16 5.86 5.07
C SER A 152 9.03 6.08 6.30
N VAL A 153 10.34 6.13 6.12
CA VAL A 153 11.24 6.73 7.12
C VAL A 153 10.75 8.14 7.53
N GLN A 154 10.14 8.87 6.60
CA GLN A 154 9.53 10.17 6.85
C GLN A 154 8.24 10.14 7.69
N GLY A 155 7.77 8.95 8.09
CA GLY A 155 6.73 8.77 9.11
C GLY A 155 7.28 8.75 10.54
N LYS A 156 8.61 8.85 10.71
CA LYS A 156 9.31 8.89 12.00
C LYS A 156 10.23 10.11 12.16
N LEU A 157 10.61 10.72 11.04
CA LEU A 157 11.41 11.95 11.00
C LEU A 157 10.88 12.87 9.91
N SER A 158 11.09 14.17 10.04
CA SER A 158 10.73 15.14 9.00
C SER A 158 11.95 15.56 8.18
N ILE A 159 11.76 15.78 6.89
CA ILE A 159 12.79 16.26 5.97
C ILE A 159 12.34 17.60 5.38
N PRO A 160 13.24 18.59 5.24
CA PRO A 160 12.93 19.86 4.58
C PRO A 160 12.28 19.66 3.20
N TYR A 161 11.40 20.59 2.84
CA TYR A 161 10.66 20.61 1.58
C TYR A 161 9.68 19.45 1.36
N ARG A 162 9.30 18.71 2.41
CA ARG A 162 8.40 17.55 2.34
C ARG A 162 7.39 17.52 3.48
N SER A 163 7.00 18.68 3.99
CA SER A 163 6.16 18.82 5.19
C SER A 163 4.84 18.06 5.08
N ALA A 164 4.08 18.21 3.99
CA ALA A 164 2.81 17.51 3.83
C ALA A 164 2.99 15.98 3.73
N TYR A 165 4.05 15.53 3.05
CA TYR A 165 4.37 14.10 2.96
C TYR A 165 4.76 13.51 4.32
N GLY A 166 5.70 14.16 5.01
CA GLY A 166 6.12 13.75 6.34
C GLY A 166 4.96 13.71 7.33
N ALA A 167 4.15 14.77 7.39
CA ALA A 167 2.97 14.84 8.25
C ALA A 167 1.99 13.69 7.98
N SER A 168 1.63 13.46 6.70
CA SER A 168 0.70 12.38 6.35
C SER A 168 1.23 10.99 6.70
N LYS A 169 2.55 10.74 6.56
CA LYS A 169 3.16 9.45 6.95
C LYS A 169 3.34 9.28 8.45
N HIS A 170 3.45 10.36 9.23
CA HIS A 170 3.38 10.27 10.70
C HIS A 170 1.97 9.90 11.16
N ALA A 171 0.93 10.52 10.59
CA ALA A 171 -0.45 10.18 10.89
C ALA A 171 -0.77 8.71 10.55
N PHE A 172 -0.33 8.27 9.36
CA PHE A 172 -0.46 6.88 8.92
C PHE A 172 0.24 5.89 9.86
N GLN A 173 1.49 6.19 10.27
CA GLN A 173 2.24 5.38 11.24
C GLN A 173 1.47 5.25 12.56
N ALA A 174 1.01 6.37 13.12
CA ALA A 174 0.29 6.39 14.39
C ALA A 174 -1.03 5.60 14.34
N PHE A 175 -1.79 5.69 13.25
CA PHE A 175 -3.02 4.92 13.08
C PHE A 175 -2.78 3.41 13.09
N PHE A 176 -1.80 2.92 12.32
CA PHE A 176 -1.52 1.47 12.30
C PHE A 176 -0.87 0.97 13.60
N ASP A 177 -0.12 1.81 14.30
CA ASP A 177 0.39 1.47 15.64
C ASP A 177 -0.76 1.35 16.66
N ALA A 178 -1.77 2.23 16.60
CA ALA A 178 -2.98 2.12 17.42
C ALA A 178 -3.82 0.89 17.05
N LEU A 179 -4.08 0.68 15.75
CA LEU A 179 -4.84 -0.48 15.27
C LEU A 179 -4.18 -1.79 15.71
N ARG A 180 -2.85 -1.89 15.72
CA ARG A 180 -2.14 -3.06 16.23
C ARG A 180 -2.39 -3.33 17.71
N CYS A 181 -2.55 -2.28 18.53
CA CYS A 181 -2.87 -2.42 19.95
C CYS A 181 -4.32 -2.84 20.20
N GLU A 182 -5.23 -2.48 19.30
CA GLU A 182 -6.67 -2.80 19.38
C GLU A 182 -7.04 -4.11 18.66
N ALA A 183 -6.16 -4.60 17.80
CA ALA A 183 -6.41 -5.76 16.96
C ALA A 183 -6.62 -7.05 17.77
N ARG A 184 -7.37 -7.97 17.15
CA ARG A 184 -7.54 -9.33 17.66
C ARG A 184 -6.19 -10.07 17.75
N PRO A 185 -6.01 -10.98 18.73
CA PRO A 185 -4.68 -11.47 19.13
C PRO A 185 -3.83 -12.10 18.02
N ASN A 186 -4.45 -12.72 17.02
CA ASN A 186 -3.74 -13.43 15.95
C ASN A 186 -3.61 -12.61 14.66
N LEU A 187 -4.24 -11.42 14.58
CA LEU A 187 -4.12 -10.55 13.43
C LEU A 187 -2.74 -9.89 13.41
N HIS A 188 -2.00 -10.11 12.33
CA HIS A 188 -0.72 -9.45 12.12
C HIS A 188 -0.89 -8.05 11.55
N ILE A 189 -0.25 -7.06 12.16
CA ILE A 189 -0.20 -5.70 11.62
C ILE A 189 1.25 -5.23 11.57
N LEU A 190 1.76 -5.00 10.36
CA LEU A 190 3.14 -4.61 10.09
C LEU A 190 3.20 -3.25 9.40
N THR A 191 3.86 -2.28 10.02
CA THR A 191 4.18 -1.00 9.39
C THR A 191 5.61 -1.02 8.84
N VAL A 192 5.75 -0.85 7.53
CA VAL A 192 7.05 -0.85 6.83
C VAL A 192 7.48 0.59 6.57
N SER A 193 8.58 1.03 7.18
CA SER A 193 9.14 2.37 6.95
C SER A 193 10.11 2.34 5.75
N ALA A 194 9.58 2.52 4.54
CA ALA A 194 10.40 2.51 3.33
C ALA A 194 11.31 3.75 3.22
N GLY A 195 12.56 3.50 2.82
CA GLY A 195 13.56 4.51 2.48
C GLY A 195 13.50 4.94 1.01
N TYR A 196 14.61 5.47 0.50
CA TYR A 196 14.75 5.77 -0.92
C TYR A 196 14.86 4.48 -1.74
N MET A 197 14.08 4.39 -2.82
CA MET A 197 14.06 3.27 -3.76
C MET A 197 13.77 3.80 -5.16
N ASN A 198 14.49 3.29 -6.17
CA ASN A 198 14.24 3.63 -7.57
C ASN A 198 12.93 3.03 -8.11
N THR A 199 11.83 3.76 -7.94
CA THR A 199 10.45 3.30 -8.27
C THR A 199 9.64 4.31 -9.10
N GLY A 200 10.28 5.42 -9.50
CA GLY A 200 9.61 6.58 -10.09
C GLY A 200 8.67 7.32 -9.13
N PHE A 201 8.68 6.98 -7.83
CA PHE A 201 7.78 7.60 -6.85
C PHE A 201 8.10 9.10 -6.66
N GLY A 202 9.38 9.49 -6.77
CA GLY A 202 9.81 10.88 -6.65
C GLY A 202 9.41 11.73 -7.85
N SER A 203 9.52 11.20 -9.07
CA SER A 203 9.10 11.88 -10.30
C SER A 203 7.59 12.12 -10.36
N ARG A 204 6.80 11.32 -9.64
CA ARG A 204 5.35 11.53 -9.48
C ARG A 204 4.98 12.44 -8.31
N ALA A 205 5.94 12.95 -7.54
CA ALA A 205 5.67 13.87 -6.45
C ALA A 205 5.06 15.17 -6.97
N LEU A 206 4.18 15.80 -6.19
CA LEU A 206 3.62 17.12 -6.51
C LEU A 206 4.60 18.24 -6.16
N ASN A 207 4.61 19.32 -6.94
CA ASN A 207 5.19 20.61 -6.56
C ASN A 207 4.16 21.50 -5.85
N VAL A 208 4.51 22.75 -5.55
CA VAL A 208 3.61 23.68 -4.84
C VAL A 208 2.41 24.10 -5.68
N GLU A 209 2.51 24.01 -7.01
CA GLU A 209 1.42 24.23 -7.96
C GLU A 209 0.53 22.99 -8.17
N GLY A 210 0.85 21.86 -7.53
CA GLY A 210 0.10 20.59 -7.68
C GLY A 210 0.42 19.81 -8.96
N HIS A 211 1.44 20.21 -9.71
CA HIS A 211 1.94 19.48 -10.86
C HIS A 211 2.99 18.44 -10.46
N ARG A 212 3.19 17.41 -11.29
CA ARG A 212 4.26 16.44 -11.04
C ARG A 212 5.62 17.10 -11.23
N VAL A 213 6.58 16.72 -10.39
CA VAL A 213 7.98 17.19 -10.49
C VAL A 213 8.70 16.58 -11.71
N GLU A 214 8.21 15.46 -12.24
CA GLU A 214 8.71 14.75 -13.43
C GLU A 214 10.18 14.30 -13.36
N LYS A 215 10.82 14.43 -12.18
CA LYS A 215 12.20 14.04 -11.92
C LYS A 215 12.33 13.39 -10.56
N ASP A 216 13.00 12.23 -10.51
CA ASP A 216 13.28 11.53 -9.25
C ASP A 216 14.40 12.20 -8.45
N ASP A 217 14.46 11.90 -7.14
CA ASP A 217 15.57 12.32 -6.29
C ASP A 217 16.87 11.67 -6.76
N VAL A 218 17.97 12.42 -6.72
CA VAL A 218 19.31 11.86 -6.96
C VAL A 218 19.63 10.71 -5.99
N ASN A 219 19.08 10.71 -4.78
CA ASN A 219 19.28 9.62 -3.82
C ASN A 219 18.40 8.40 -4.10
N GLN A 220 17.28 8.57 -4.83
CA GLN A 220 16.46 7.44 -5.27
C GLN A 220 17.11 6.69 -6.43
N LEU A 221 17.84 7.38 -7.31
CA LEU A 221 18.50 6.76 -8.46
C LEU A 221 19.74 5.93 -8.08
N LYS A 222 20.26 6.08 -6.86
CA LYS A 222 21.44 5.37 -6.36
C LYS A 222 21.15 3.98 -5.78
N VAL A 223 19.87 3.63 -5.62
CA VAL A 223 19.39 2.42 -4.93
C VAL A 223 18.39 1.69 -5.78
#